data_AF-A0A1W1CIC2-F1
#
_entry.id   AF-A0A1W1CIC2-F1
#
_cell.length_a   1.000
_cell.length_b   1.000
_cell.length_c   1.000
_cell.angle_alpha   90.00
_cell.angle_beta   90.00
_cell.angle_gamma   90.00
#
_symmetry.space_group_name_H-M   'P 1'
#
loop_
_entity.id
_entity.type
_entity.pdbx_description
1 polymer ?
#
loop_
_entity_poly.entity_id
_entity_poly.type
_entity_poly.pdbx_seq_one_letter_code
_entity_poly.pdbx_strand_id
1 'polypeptide(L)'
;MFNYIKQNKKESILDRFIKTPLHTWLYPKIYFKEWQPTSGVGDNQYIDECYFSNPEHIIHNITKPTFKLEKDYFVYQSNFIKKLLTDIKNNLLDLDVVLLLEYPENKINHQKYIKKIIAICKKLSNKKIALKKHPRDFNTYDELINLKNTTFLPNIAFEFLLPFINKNTIILSGISTSLMLANTLLKNQTYLTTSANFQNSNLMQKLGVKNYE
;
A
#
# COMPACT_ATOMS: atom_id res chain seq x y z
N MET A 1 -5.51 -10.11 5.19
CA MET A 1 -4.48 -10.01 6.24
C MET A 1 -4.95 -8.93 7.21
N PHE A 2 -5.47 -9.33 8.38
CA PHE A 2 -5.92 -8.37 9.39
C PHE A 2 -4.70 -7.66 9.99
N ASN A 3 -4.64 -6.34 9.87
CA ASN A 3 -3.60 -5.54 10.50
C ASN A 3 -3.97 -5.31 11.97
N TYR A 4 -3.10 -5.80 12.86
CA TYR A 4 -3.16 -5.51 14.28
C TYR A 4 -2.76 -4.03 14.49
N ILE A 5 -3.72 -3.18 14.86
CA ILE A 5 -3.43 -1.80 15.29
C ILE A 5 -2.83 -1.87 16.68
N LYS A 6 -1.51 -1.70 16.78
CA LYS A 6 -0.83 -1.56 18.07
C LYS A 6 -0.94 -0.10 18.53
N GLN A 7 -1.93 0.20 19.37
CA GLN A 7 -1.95 1.46 20.09
C GLN A 7 -0.79 1.50 21.10
N ASN A 8 0.00 2.57 21.07
CA ASN A 8 1.06 2.85 22.03
C ASN A 8 0.48 3.24 23.40
N LYS A 9 -0.04 2.26 24.13
CA LYS A 9 -0.06 2.32 25.59
C LYS A 9 0.95 1.29 26.09
N LYS A 10 1.74 1.65 27.11
CA LYS A 10 2.51 0.69 27.92
C LYS A 10 1.51 -0.20 28.64
N GLU A 11 0.89 -1.12 27.91
CA GLU A 11 0.07 -2.16 28.48
C GLU A 11 1.00 -3.12 29.22
N SER A 12 0.69 -3.34 30.50
CA SER A 12 1.45 -4.26 31.33
C SER A 12 1.46 -5.66 30.71
N ILE A 13 2.44 -6.49 31.06
CA ILE A 13 2.42 -7.90 30.62
C ILE A 13 1.09 -8.58 31.02
N LEU A 14 0.51 -8.19 32.16
CA LEU A 14 -0.84 -8.60 32.57
C LEU A 14 -1.95 -8.15 31.62
N ASP A 15 -1.90 -6.92 31.10
CA ASP A 15 -2.87 -6.44 30.09
C ASP A 15 -2.84 -7.30 28.82
N ARG A 16 -1.65 -7.74 28.36
CA ARG A 16 -1.55 -8.64 27.20
C ARG A 16 -2.12 -10.03 27.45
N PHE A 17 -1.88 -10.59 28.63
CA PHE A 17 -2.38 -11.94 28.95
C PHE A 17 -3.87 -11.97 29.30
N ILE A 18 -4.42 -10.86 29.81
CA ILE A 18 -5.83 -10.78 30.19
C ILE A 18 -6.67 -10.22 29.04
N LYS A 19 -6.27 -9.12 28.40
CA LYS A 19 -7.09 -8.51 27.34
C LYS A 19 -7.04 -9.27 26.04
N THR A 20 -5.93 -9.88 25.64
CA THR A 20 -5.87 -10.52 24.31
C THR A 20 -6.76 -11.75 24.24
N PRO A 21 -6.72 -12.72 25.19
CA PRO A 21 -7.62 -13.87 25.15
C PRO A 21 -9.08 -13.47 25.42
N LEU A 22 -9.33 -12.55 26.36
CA LEU A 22 -10.69 -12.11 26.67
C LEU A 22 -11.28 -11.29 25.52
N HIS A 23 -10.50 -10.46 24.83
CA HIS A 23 -10.99 -9.70 23.67
C HIS A 23 -11.10 -10.58 22.42
N THR A 24 -10.28 -11.61 22.25
CA THR A 24 -10.42 -12.55 21.13
C THR A 24 -11.53 -13.59 21.38
N TRP A 25 -11.89 -13.87 22.64
CA TRP A 25 -12.93 -14.86 22.97
C TRP A 25 -14.29 -14.23 23.30
N LEU A 26 -14.30 -13.12 24.06
CA LEU A 26 -15.50 -12.51 24.60
C LEU A 26 -16.15 -11.52 23.61
N TYR A 27 -15.37 -10.70 22.89
CA TYR A 27 -15.96 -9.75 21.92
C TYR A 27 -16.69 -10.47 20.78
N PRO A 28 -16.13 -11.53 20.16
CA PRO A 28 -16.89 -12.32 19.20
C PRO A 28 -18.17 -12.85 19.85
N LYS A 29 -18.12 -13.48 21.03
CA LYS A 29 -19.32 -14.01 21.70
C LYS A 29 -20.39 -12.98 22.08
N ILE A 30 -20.00 -11.77 22.46
CA ILE A 30 -20.92 -10.70 22.88
C ILE A 30 -21.58 -10.04 21.66
N TYR A 31 -20.81 -9.72 20.61
CA TYR A 31 -21.30 -8.98 19.45
C TYR A 31 -21.78 -9.89 18.31
N PHE A 32 -21.26 -11.12 18.26
CA PHE A 32 -21.50 -12.09 17.22
C PHE A 32 -21.63 -13.48 17.86
N LYS A 33 -22.82 -13.77 18.41
CA LYS A 33 -23.13 -15.01 19.17
C LYS A 33 -22.60 -16.32 18.53
N GLU A 34 -22.29 -16.31 17.23
CA GLU A 34 -21.83 -17.45 16.43
C GLU A 34 -20.58 -17.17 15.57
N TRP A 35 -19.76 -16.17 15.89
CA TRP A 35 -18.53 -15.94 15.10
C TRP A 35 -17.53 -17.08 15.28
N GLN A 36 -17.47 -17.96 14.27
CA GLN A 36 -16.46 -19.00 14.21
C GLN A 36 -15.16 -18.42 13.65
N PRO A 37 -14.00 -18.74 14.25
CA PRO A 37 -12.70 -18.39 13.68
C PRO A 37 -12.55 -19.10 12.33
N THR A 38 -12.40 -18.32 11.27
CA THR A 38 -12.23 -18.82 9.90
C THR A 38 -10.76 -19.15 9.64
N SER A 39 -10.49 -20.18 8.82
CA SER A 39 -9.10 -20.56 8.50
C SER A 39 -8.37 -19.52 7.64
N GLY A 40 -9.14 -18.68 6.92
CA GLY A 40 -8.62 -17.61 6.08
C GLY A 40 -9.67 -16.55 5.73
N VAL A 41 -9.24 -15.52 5.01
CA VAL A 41 -10.14 -14.47 4.49
C VAL A 41 -11.08 -15.08 3.43
N GLY A 42 -12.38 -14.88 3.57
CA GLY A 42 -13.39 -15.44 2.64
C GLY A 42 -13.93 -16.81 3.03
N ASP A 43 -13.40 -17.43 4.09
CA ASP A 43 -13.81 -18.76 4.58
C ASP A 43 -14.89 -18.70 5.67
N ASN A 44 -15.58 -17.55 5.80
CA ASN A 44 -16.67 -17.41 6.75
C ASN A 44 -17.94 -18.06 6.20
N GLN A 45 -18.65 -18.83 7.03
CA GLN A 45 -19.92 -19.44 6.66
C GLN A 45 -20.97 -18.40 6.21
N TYR A 46 -20.91 -17.17 6.74
CA TYR A 46 -21.79 -16.06 6.38
C TYR A 46 -21.37 -15.28 5.13
N ILE A 47 -20.30 -15.69 4.45
CA ILE A 47 -19.90 -15.13 3.16
C ILE A 47 -20.46 -16.03 2.06
N ASP A 48 -21.30 -15.47 1.20
CA ASP A 48 -21.88 -16.20 0.06
C ASP A 48 -20.93 -16.23 -1.13
N GLU A 49 -20.18 -15.15 -1.35
CA GLU A 49 -19.29 -14.97 -2.49
C GLU A 49 -18.08 -14.09 -2.16
N CYS A 50 -16.99 -14.28 -2.89
CA CYS A 50 -15.75 -13.54 -2.69
C CYS A 50 -15.28 -12.86 -3.98
N TYR A 51 -14.91 -11.58 -3.87
CA TYR A 51 -14.39 -10.79 -4.99
C TYR A 51 -12.91 -10.48 -4.78
N PHE A 52 -12.08 -10.80 -5.78
CA PHE A 52 -10.62 -10.63 -5.72
C PHE A 52 -10.09 -9.86 -6.91
N SER A 53 -9.05 -9.06 -6.73
CA SER A 53 -8.34 -8.44 -7.84
C SER A 53 -7.58 -9.46 -8.69
N ASN A 54 -6.97 -10.47 -8.06
CA ASN A 54 -6.19 -11.52 -8.71
C ASN A 54 -6.53 -12.90 -8.09
N PRO A 55 -7.67 -13.52 -8.44
CA PRO A 55 -8.09 -14.80 -7.87
C PRO A 55 -7.10 -15.95 -8.12
N GLU A 56 -6.29 -15.88 -9.19
CA GLU A 56 -5.25 -16.85 -9.53
C GLU A 56 -4.10 -16.95 -8.52
N HIS A 57 -3.98 -15.97 -7.60
CA HIS A 57 -2.91 -15.92 -6.60
C HIS A 57 -3.40 -16.20 -5.17
N ILE A 58 -4.63 -16.69 -5.01
CA ILE A 58 -5.16 -17.09 -3.71
C ILE A 58 -4.39 -18.33 -3.22
N ILE A 59 -3.88 -18.26 -1.99
CA ILE A 59 -2.97 -19.27 -1.42
C ILE A 59 -3.75 -20.32 -0.61
N HIS A 60 -5.00 -20.04 -0.24
CA HIS A 60 -5.87 -20.93 0.53
C HIS A 60 -7.08 -21.37 -0.28
N ASN A 61 -7.55 -22.61 -0.08
CA ASN A 61 -8.72 -23.13 -0.77
C ASN A 61 -9.98 -22.39 -0.28
N ILE A 62 -10.56 -21.57 -1.15
CA ILE A 62 -11.86 -20.95 -0.91
C ILE A 62 -12.92 -21.84 -1.55
N THR A 63 -13.85 -22.33 -0.73
CA THR A 63 -14.96 -23.20 -1.16
C THR A 63 -16.15 -22.40 -1.71
N LYS A 64 -16.14 -21.08 -1.52
CA LYS A 64 -17.17 -20.15 -1.98
C LYS A 64 -16.96 -19.75 -3.45
N PRO A 65 -18.03 -19.38 -4.19
CA PRO A 65 -17.92 -18.71 -5.48
C PRO A 65 -16.92 -17.55 -5.42
N THR A 66 -15.98 -17.53 -6.36
CA THR A 66 -14.96 -16.48 -6.45
C THR A 66 -15.07 -15.74 -7.77
N PHE A 67 -15.00 -14.42 -7.71
CA PHE A 67 -15.13 -13.53 -8.85
C PHE A 67 -13.91 -12.63 -8.96
N LYS A 68 -13.49 -12.36 -10.19
CA LYS A 68 -12.46 -11.37 -10.47
C LYS A 68 -13.10 -9.97 -10.49
N LEU A 69 -12.53 -9.04 -9.75
CA LEU A 69 -12.91 -7.63 -9.84
C LEU A 69 -12.39 -7.06 -11.15
N GLU A 70 -13.32 -6.57 -11.98
CA GLU A 70 -12.96 -5.88 -13.21
C GLU A 70 -12.19 -4.59 -12.91
N LYS A 71 -11.28 -4.23 -13.81
CA LYS A 71 -10.40 -3.06 -13.63
C LYS A 71 -11.18 -1.76 -13.50
N ASP A 72 -12.34 -1.69 -14.15
CA ASP A 72 -13.17 -0.49 -14.19
C ASP A 72 -13.70 -0.09 -12.81
N TYR A 73 -13.82 -1.03 -11.87
CA TYR A 73 -14.17 -0.74 -10.48
C TYR A 73 -13.12 0.13 -9.77
N PHE A 74 -11.86 0.05 -10.19
CA PHE A 74 -10.77 0.84 -9.61
C PHE A 74 -10.57 2.17 -10.34
N VAL A 75 -11.07 2.28 -11.57
CA VAL A 75 -10.99 3.50 -12.40
C VAL A 75 -12.21 4.39 -12.20
N TYR A 76 -13.27 3.90 -11.53
CA TYR A 76 -14.43 4.71 -11.21
C TYR A 76 -14.05 5.91 -10.34
N GLN A 77 -14.06 7.08 -10.97
CA GLN A 77 -13.83 8.35 -10.30
C GLN A 77 -15.16 9.03 -10.06
N SER A 78 -15.51 9.15 -8.78
CA SER A 78 -16.56 10.07 -8.38
C SER A 78 -16.24 11.48 -8.87
N ASN A 79 -17.27 12.28 -9.15
CA ASN A 79 -17.10 13.69 -9.53
C ASN A 79 -16.29 14.48 -8.48
N PHE A 80 -16.35 14.05 -7.21
CA PHE A 80 -15.52 14.58 -6.13
C PHE A 80 -14.02 14.36 -6.38
N ILE A 81 -13.61 13.14 -6.72
CA ILE A 81 -12.21 12.82 -7.03
C ILE A 81 -11.75 13.60 -8.26
N LYS A 82 -12.58 13.66 -9.31
CA LYS A 82 -12.27 14.46 -10.50
C LYS A 82 -12.02 15.92 -10.15
N LYS A 83 -12.89 16.53 -9.35
CA LYS A 83 -12.78 17.93 -8.90
C LYS A 83 -11.54 18.17 -8.05
N LEU A 84 -11.27 17.29 -7.09
CA LEU A 84 -10.08 17.36 -6.23
C LEU A 84 -8.79 17.27 -7.06
N LEU A 85 -8.82 16.48 -8.14
CA LEU A 85 -7.63 16.19 -8.94
C LEU A 85 -7.46 17.11 -10.14
N THR A 86 -8.45 17.91 -10.54
CA THR A 86 -8.30 18.89 -11.64
C THR A 86 -7.13 19.84 -11.43
N ASP A 87 -6.93 20.31 -10.19
CA ASP A 87 -5.83 21.23 -9.84
C ASP A 87 -4.46 20.52 -9.81
N ILE A 88 -4.47 19.20 -9.63
CA ILE A 88 -3.26 18.37 -9.47
C ILE A 88 -2.84 17.76 -10.82
N LYS A 89 -3.81 17.51 -11.71
CA LYS A 89 -3.65 16.78 -12.98
C LYS A 89 -2.55 17.36 -13.86
N ASN A 90 -2.42 18.69 -13.93
CA ASN A 90 -1.41 19.33 -14.78
C ASN A 90 0.03 18.96 -14.39
N ASN A 91 0.28 18.65 -13.11
CA ASN A 91 1.61 18.28 -12.60
C ASN A 91 1.85 16.76 -12.61
N LEU A 92 0.82 15.94 -12.77
CA LEU A 92 0.90 14.47 -12.70
C LEU A 92 1.20 13.80 -14.04
N LEU A 93 0.89 14.47 -15.16
CA LEU A 93 1.00 13.88 -16.50
C LEU A 93 2.45 13.77 -17.01
N ASP A 94 3.38 14.52 -16.40
CA ASP A 94 4.76 14.69 -16.85
C ASP A 94 5.77 14.20 -15.79
N LEU A 95 5.47 13.03 -15.21
CA LEU A 95 6.32 12.38 -14.21
C LEU A 95 7.04 11.18 -14.83
N ASP A 96 8.36 11.15 -14.71
CA ASP A 96 9.17 9.99 -15.09
C ASP A 96 9.07 8.89 -14.03
N VAL A 97 9.11 9.28 -12.75
CA VAL A 97 9.21 8.37 -11.62
C VAL A 97 8.28 8.81 -10.49
N VAL A 98 7.59 7.87 -9.87
CA VAL A 98 6.90 8.08 -8.58
C VAL A 98 7.53 7.17 -7.55
N LEU A 99 8.03 7.75 -6.46
CA LEU A 99 8.58 7.04 -5.32
C LEU A 99 7.58 7.08 -4.15
N LEU A 100 7.02 5.92 -3.82
CA LEU A 100 6.11 5.76 -2.68
C LEU A 100 6.93 5.59 -1.40
N LEU A 101 6.80 6.56 -0.50
CA LEU A 101 7.50 6.57 0.77
C LEU A 101 6.81 5.64 1.76
N GLU A 102 7.60 4.77 2.39
CA GLU A 102 7.12 3.76 3.33
C GLU A 102 6.66 4.42 4.64
N TYR A 103 5.58 3.91 5.22
CA TYR A 103 5.16 4.36 6.54
C TYR A 103 6.16 3.85 7.60
N PRO A 104 6.74 4.73 8.45
CA PRO A 104 7.72 4.32 9.45
C PRO A 104 7.05 3.69 10.68
N GLU A 105 6.17 2.71 10.49
CA GLU A 105 5.51 2.01 11.61
C GLU A 105 6.50 1.12 12.39
N ASN A 106 7.65 0.79 11.80
CA ASN A 106 8.65 -0.10 12.39
C ASN A 106 10.08 0.44 12.26
N LYS A 107 10.53 1.24 13.25
CA LYS A 107 11.93 1.39 13.71
C LYS A 107 13.07 1.59 12.69
N ILE A 108 12.81 1.91 11.43
CA ILE A 108 13.87 2.38 10.53
C ILE A 108 14.25 3.77 11.04
N ASN A 109 15.53 3.95 11.37
CA ASN A 109 16.08 5.27 11.65
C ASN A 109 15.69 6.19 10.49
N HIS A 110 14.76 7.12 10.73
CA HIS A 110 14.15 7.97 9.71
C HIS A 110 15.23 8.64 8.87
N GLN A 111 16.30 9.15 9.49
CA GLN A 111 17.42 9.75 8.77
C GLN A 111 18.13 8.77 7.83
N LYS A 112 18.32 7.51 8.24
CA LYS A 112 18.91 6.47 7.37
C LYS A 112 17.99 6.17 6.19
N TYR A 113 16.67 6.16 6.40
CA TYR A 113 15.70 6.03 5.33
C TYR A 113 15.77 7.21 4.36
N ILE A 114 15.72 8.45 4.86
CA ILE A 114 15.85 9.66 4.04
C ILE A 114 17.14 9.65 3.21
N LYS A 115 18.29 9.30 3.81
CA LYS A 115 19.56 9.19 3.07
C LYS A 115 19.49 8.19 1.92
N LYS A 116 18.79 7.06 2.07
CA LYS A 116 18.56 6.11 0.97
C LYS A 116 17.70 6.72 -0.12
N ILE A 117 16.63 7.42 0.25
CA ILE A 117 15.74 8.10 -0.69
C ILE A 117 16.50 9.18 -1.47
N ILE A 118 17.30 10.00 -0.79
CA ILE A 118 18.18 11.00 -1.44
C ILE A 118 19.13 10.32 -2.43
N ALA A 119 19.74 9.19 -2.07
CA ALA A 119 20.64 8.47 -2.96
C ALA A 119 19.92 7.97 -4.23
N ILE A 120 18.70 7.46 -4.09
CA ILE A 120 17.84 7.09 -5.23
C ILE A 120 17.55 8.31 -6.11
N CYS A 121 17.10 9.42 -5.51
CA CYS A 121 16.79 10.64 -6.26
C CYS A 121 18.01 11.23 -6.99
N LYS A 122 19.20 11.13 -6.39
CA LYS A 122 20.47 11.58 -7.01
C LYS A 122 20.88 10.70 -8.19
N LYS A 123 20.70 9.38 -8.11
CA LYS A 123 20.91 8.45 -9.25
C LYS A 123 19.96 8.76 -10.42
N LEU A 124 18.78 9.27 -10.11
CA LEU A 124 17.72 9.64 -11.04
C LEU A 124 17.65 11.17 -11.27
N SER A 125 18.78 11.87 -11.17
CA SER A 125 18.84 13.34 -11.23
C SER A 125 18.33 13.94 -12.53
N ASN A 126 18.36 13.18 -13.63
CA ASN A 126 17.84 13.54 -14.95
C ASN A 126 16.34 13.22 -15.14
N LYS A 127 15.66 12.71 -14.11
CA LYS A 127 14.24 12.35 -14.13
C LYS A 127 13.41 13.29 -13.25
N LYS A 128 12.16 13.53 -13.65
CA LYS A 128 11.15 14.20 -12.81
C LYS A 128 10.57 13.20 -11.83
N ILE A 129 10.88 13.38 -10.55
CA ILE A 129 10.53 12.44 -9.49
C ILE A 129 9.41 13.00 -8.62
N ALA A 130 8.30 12.29 -8.56
CA ALA A 130 7.25 12.55 -7.60
C ALA A 130 7.45 11.72 -6.32
N LEU A 131 7.36 12.37 -5.16
CA LEU A 131 7.45 11.74 -3.85
C LEU A 131 6.06 11.64 -3.25
N LYS A 132 5.60 10.43 -2.92
CA LYS A 132 4.29 10.21 -2.31
C LYS A 132 4.43 9.72 -0.88
N LYS A 133 4.05 10.55 0.09
CA LYS A 133 3.96 10.14 1.50
C LYS A 133 2.83 9.15 1.73
N HIS A 134 3.00 8.28 2.72
CA HIS A 134 1.90 7.49 3.23
C HIS A 134 0.86 8.39 3.94
N PRO A 135 -0.46 8.17 3.81
CA PRO A 135 -1.49 9.07 4.39
C PRO A 135 -1.38 9.31 5.90
N ARG A 136 -0.85 8.32 6.63
CA ARG A 136 -0.63 8.36 8.08
C ARG A 136 0.75 8.94 8.48
N ASP A 137 1.57 9.34 7.51
CA ASP A 137 2.91 9.88 7.76
C ASP A 137 2.89 11.39 7.97
N PHE A 138 3.22 11.81 9.18
CA PHE A 138 3.26 13.20 9.60
C PHE A 138 4.68 13.77 9.68
N ASN A 139 5.71 13.02 9.27
CA ASN A 139 7.09 13.49 9.31
C ASN A 139 7.34 14.58 8.25
N THR A 140 8.28 15.48 8.58
CA THR A 140 8.84 16.43 7.62
C THR A 140 9.93 15.74 6.79
N TYR A 141 10.08 16.20 5.55
CA TYR A 141 11.03 15.64 4.58
C TYR A 141 11.83 16.76 3.94
N ASP A 142 12.27 17.71 4.77
CA ASP A 142 12.85 18.98 4.31
C ASP A 142 14.09 18.76 3.44
N GLU A 143 14.87 17.72 3.76
CA GLU A 143 16.03 17.30 2.95
C GLU A 143 15.66 16.86 1.53
N LEU A 144 14.45 16.32 1.33
CA LEU A 144 13.96 15.93 0.02
C LEU A 144 13.35 17.10 -0.75
N ILE A 145 12.68 18.04 -0.06
CA ILE A 145 12.08 19.23 -0.67
C ILE A 145 13.14 20.07 -1.41
N ASN A 146 14.37 20.08 -0.89
CA ASN A 146 15.47 20.85 -1.48
C ASN A 146 16.09 20.21 -2.75
N LEU A 147 15.64 19.02 -3.16
CA LEU A 147 16.10 18.40 -4.39
C LEU A 147 15.34 18.95 -5.60
N LYS A 148 16.06 19.63 -6.50
CA LYS A 148 15.49 20.34 -7.67
C LYS A 148 14.62 19.48 -8.60
N ASN A 149 14.86 18.18 -8.65
CA ASN A 149 14.16 17.24 -9.54
C ASN A 149 13.00 16.50 -8.84
N THR A 150 12.63 16.90 -7.63
CA THR A 150 11.58 16.23 -6.85
C THR A 150 10.35 17.11 -6.64
N THR A 151 9.19 16.50 -6.53
CA THR A 151 7.93 17.18 -6.17
C THR A 151 7.10 16.27 -5.28
N PHE A 152 6.52 16.82 -4.21
CA PHE A 152 5.62 16.04 -3.35
C PHE A 152 4.22 15.97 -3.94
N LEU A 153 3.68 14.75 -3.99
CA LEU A 153 2.29 14.51 -4.34
C LEU A 153 1.36 14.81 -3.14
N PRO A 154 0.08 15.15 -3.41
CA PRO A 154 -0.90 15.41 -2.36
C PRO A 154 -1.05 14.24 -1.39
N ASN A 155 -1.44 14.56 -0.15
CA ASN A 155 -1.63 13.57 0.90
C ASN A 155 -2.98 12.85 0.80
N ILE A 156 -3.22 12.14 -0.30
CA ILE A 156 -4.39 11.27 -0.51
C ILE A 156 -3.93 9.81 -0.73
N ALA A 157 -4.85 8.85 -0.79
CA ALA A 157 -4.49 7.49 -1.17
C ALA A 157 -3.87 7.48 -2.59
N PHE A 158 -2.79 6.73 -2.80
CA PHE A 158 -2.08 6.73 -4.08
C PHE A 158 -2.94 6.16 -5.21
N GLU A 159 -3.84 5.24 -4.87
CA GLU A 159 -4.80 4.60 -5.74
C GLU A 159 -5.70 5.61 -6.46
N PHE A 160 -6.00 6.76 -5.83
CA PHE A 160 -6.77 7.83 -6.47
C PHE A 160 -5.98 8.61 -7.51
N LEU A 161 -4.64 8.61 -7.41
CA LEU A 161 -3.75 9.26 -8.37
C LEU A 161 -3.47 8.37 -9.57
N LEU A 162 -3.52 7.04 -9.38
CA LEU A 162 -3.18 6.05 -10.41
C LEU A 162 -3.78 6.37 -11.79
N PRO A 163 -5.09 6.61 -11.96
CA PRO A 163 -5.67 6.79 -13.29
C PRO A 163 -5.12 7.99 -14.07
N PHE A 164 -4.44 8.93 -13.39
CA PHE A 164 -3.85 10.13 -13.99
C PHE A 164 -2.35 10.01 -14.23
N ILE A 165 -1.72 8.96 -13.72
CA ILE A 165 -0.30 8.71 -13.89
C ILE A 165 -0.09 8.09 -15.27
N ASN A 166 0.91 8.57 -16.00
CA ASN A 166 1.26 8.04 -17.30
C ASN A 166 1.68 6.57 -17.17
N LYS A 167 1.28 5.71 -18.11
CA LYS A 167 1.66 4.28 -18.13
C LYS A 167 3.18 4.08 -18.22
N ASN A 168 3.90 5.05 -18.77
CA ASN A 168 5.36 5.04 -18.88
C ASN A 168 6.06 5.49 -17.59
N THR A 169 5.32 6.03 -16.61
CA THR A 169 5.88 6.41 -15.31
C THR A 169 6.32 5.16 -14.56
N ILE A 170 7.56 5.19 -14.07
CA ILE A 170 8.14 4.16 -13.23
C ILE A 170 7.65 4.37 -11.79
N ILE A 171 7.13 3.32 -11.15
CA ILE A 171 6.68 3.40 -9.76
C ILE A 171 7.62 2.57 -8.89
N LEU A 172 8.25 3.23 -7.94
CA LEU A 172 9.23 2.67 -7.02
C LEU A 172 8.64 2.65 -5.60
N SER A 173 8.75 1.52 -4.91
CA SER A 173 8.36 1.40 -3.51
C SER A 173 9.03 0.19 -2.87
N GLY A 174 9.02 0.10 -1.54
CA GLY A 174 9.16 -1.20 -0.88
C GLY A 174 7.94 -2.09 -1.12
N ILE A 175 7.69 -3.02 -0.20
CA ILE A 175 6.47 -3.83 -0.26
C ILE A 175 5.28 -2.96 0.14
N SER A 176 4.46 -2.56 -0.85
CA SER A 176 3.21 -1.84 -0.62
C SER A 176 2.09 -2.40 -1.48
N THR A 177 0.87 -2.40 -0.92
CA THR A 177 -0.35 -2.76 -1.67
C THR A 177 -0.57 -1.80 -2.83
N SER A 178 -0.18 -0.54 -2.67
CA SER A 178 -0.24 0.48 -3.71
C SER A 178 0.64 0.14 -4.92
N LEU A 179 1.84 -0.42 -4.72
CA LEU A 179 2.70 -0.91 -5.80
C LEU A 179 2.05 -2.10 -6.55
N MET A 180 1.46 -3.04 -5.79
CA MET A 180 0.73 -4.17 -6.37
C MET A 180 -0.46 -3.70 -7.22
N LEU A 181 -1.24 -2.74 -6.74
CA LEU A 181 -2.38 -2.18 -7.46
C LEU A 181 -1.92 -1.42 -8.71
N ALA A 182 -0.84 -0.64 -8.62
CA ALA A 182 -0.29 0.06 -9.77
C ALA A 182 0.12 -0.89 -10.91
N ASN A 183 0.77 -2.00 -10.55
CA ASN A 183 1.16 -3.04 -11.49
C ASN A 183 -0.06 -3.75 -12.09
N THR A 184 -1.01 -4.17 -11.24
CA THR A 184 -2.17 -4.98 -11.65
C THR A 184 -3.13 -4.17 -12.52
N LEU A 185 -3.44 -2.93 -12.11
CA LEU A 185 -4.48 -2.12 -12.74
C LEU A 185 -3.98 -1.46 -14.01
N LEU A 186 -2.85 -0.75 -13.94
CA LEU A 186 -2.38 0.10 -15.05
C LEU A 186 -1.25 -0.51 -15.87
N LYS A 187 -0.68 -1.64 -15.42
CA LYS A 187 0.50 -2.26 -16.04
C LYS A 187 1.69 -1.30 -16.16
N ASN A 188 1.79 -0.35 -15.21
CA ASN A 188 2.96 0.51 -15.09
C ASN A 188 4.22 -0.32 -14.84
N GLN A 189 5.37 0.26 -15.16
CA GLN A 189 6.64 -0.34 -14.79
C GLN A 189 6.86 -0.15 -13.28
N THR A 190 6.57 -1.19 -12.51
CA THR A 190 6.70 -1.17 -11.05
C THR A 190 7.95 -1.90 -10.59
N TYR A 191 8.71 -1.29 -9.68
CA TYR A 191 9.89 -1.91 -9.12
C TYR A 191 9.96 -1.81 -7.60
N LEU A 192 10.46 -2.87 -6.99
CA LEU A 192 10.83 -2.91 -5.58
C LEU A 192 12.13 -2.15 -5.35
N THR A 193 12.12 -1.22 -4.41
CA THR A 193 13.35 -0.62 -3.88
C THR A 193 14.03 -1.62 -2.94
N THR A 194 15.36 -1.57 -2.89
CA THR A 194 16.23 -2.44 -2.06
C THR A 194 15.98 -2.37 -0.54
N SER A 195 14.98 -1.60 -0.09
CA SER A 195 14.46 -1.58 1.28
C SER A 195 13.48 -2.72 1.59
N ALA A 196 12.98 -3.45 0.60
CA ALA A 196 11.97 -4.50 0.79
C ALA A 196 12.53 -5.76 1.48
N ASN A 197 11.85 -6.22 2.55
CA ASN A 197 12.17 -7.48 3.24
C ASN A 197 11.97 -8.71 2.32
N PHE A 198 12.97 -9.59 2.28
CA PHE A 198 13.11 -10.74 1.35
C PHE A 198 11.95 -11.76 1.34
N GLN A 199 11.16 -11.89 2.41
CA GLN A 199 10.07 -12.89 2.45
C GLN A 199 8.85 -12.48 1.62
N ASN A 200 8.58 -11.18 1.47
CA ASN A 200 7.43 -10.66 0.73
C ASN A 200 7.76 -10.27 -0.72
N SER A 201 9.03 -10.28 -1.12
CA SER A 201 9.44 -10.01 -2.52
C SER A 201 8.97 -11.11 -3.47
N ASN A 202 8.89 -12.36 -3.01
CA ASN A 202 8.41 -13.49 -3.83
C ASN A 202 6.98 -13.30 -4.34
N LEU A 203 6.07 -12.80 -3.48
CA LEU A 203 4.70 -12.51 -3.90
C LEU A 203 4.67 -11.37 -4.92
N MET A 204 5.41 -10.30 -4.67
CA MET A 204 5.50 -9.14 -5.58
C MET A 204 6.08 -9.54 -6.94
N GLN A 205 7.10 -10.39 -6.97
CA GLN A 205 7.68 -10.92 -8.20
C GLN A 205 6.71 -11.83 -8.95
N LYS A 206 5.96 -12.71 -8.26
CA LYS A 206 4.89 -13.51 -8.87
C LYS A 206 3.82 -12.63 -9.52
N LEU A 207 3.58 -11.46 -8.95
CA LEU A 207 2.66 -10.46 -9.51
C LEU A 207 3.28 -9.65 -10.66
N GLY A 208 4.56 -9.84 -10.99
CA GLY A 208 5.26 -9.15 -12.09
C GLY A 208 6.02 -7.89 -11.69
N VAL A 209 6.10 -7.56 -10.39
CA VAL A 209 6.92 -6.46 -9.89
C VAL A 209 8.40 -6.85 -9.92
N LYS A 210 9.24 -6.03 -10.54
CA LYS A 210 10.67 -6.30 -10.72
C LYS A 210 11.50 -5.72 -9.57
N ASN A 211 12.75 -6.14 -9.40
CA ASN A 211 13.68 -5.43 -8.52
C ASN A 211 14.28 -4.24 -9.26
N TYR A 212 14.43 -3.11 -8.57
CA TYR A 212 15.19 -1.98 -9.08
C TYR A 212 16.68 -2.18 -8.77
N GLU A 213 17.50 -2.34 -9.80
CA GLU A 213 18.97 -2.50 -9.70
C GLU A 213 19.69 -1.14 -9.54
#